data_AF-A0A177TGT1-F1
#
_entry.id   AF-A0A177TGT1-F1
#
_cell.length_a   1.000
_cell.length_b   1.000
_cell.length_c   1.000
_cell.angle_alpha   90.00
_cell.angle_beta   90.00
_cell.angle_gamma   90.00
#
_symmetry.space_group_name_H-M   'P 1'
#
loop_
_entity.id
_entity.type
_entity.pdbx_description
1 polymer ?
#
loop_
_entity_poly.entity_id
_entity_poly.type
_entity_poly.pdbx_seq_one_letter_code
_entity_poly.pdbx_strand_id
1 'polypeptide(L)'
;MDAAFSACRVVVSAKTHAARRAGAQFAEVGDAAASHIARAGIWNVSVMESAYLTNIPLEVSRVHAGFDKGGGGFFLRRDVAVPEELLEKVFPWAQKWLSAVEEGTLDGHHVEKNIAARGFLRLLLRLRAVVVQDAVALRRQHPH
;
A
#
# COMPACT_ATOMS: atom_id res chain seq x y z
N MET A 1 -10.27 -15.24 -8.89
CA MET A 1 -9.00 -15.88 -8.47
C MET A 1 -8.71 -17.14 -9.27
N ASP A 2 -9.71 -17.99 -9.52
CA ASP A 2 -9.54 -19.28 -10.20
C ASP A 2 -8.86 -19.23 -11.57
N ALA A 3 -9.31 -18.32 -12.45
CA ALA A 3 -8.70 -18.14 -13.77
C ALA A 3 -7.23 -17.70 -13.66
N ALA A 4 -6.92 -16.75 -12.77
CA ALA A 4 -5.56 -16.26 -12.56
C ALA A 4 -4.64 -17.35 -11.98
N PHE A 5 -5.13 -18.13 -11.01
CA PHE A 5 -4.34 -19.20 -10.39
C PHE A 5 -4.08 -20.33 -11.38
N SER A 6 -5.08 -20.70 -12.20
CA SER A 6 -4.93 -21.67 -13.28
C SER A 6 -3.92 -21.20 -14.33
N ALA A 7 -4.03 -19.94 -14.79
CA ALA A 7 -3.10 -19.35 -15.75
C ALA A 7 -1.65 -19.34 -15.25
N CYS A 8 -1.45 -19.08 -13.95
CA CYS A 8 -0.14 -19.10 -13.30
C CYS A 8 0.29 -20.48 -12.77
N ARG A 9 -0.51 -21.53 -12.99
CA ARG A 9 -0.27 -22.91 -12.48
C ARG A 9 -0.08 -23.00 -10.97
N VAL A 10 -0.77 -22.14 -10.22
CA VAL A 10 -0.75 -22.12 -8.75
C VAL A 10 -1.81 -23.10 -8.22
N VAL A 11 -1.36 -24.13 -7.50
CA VAL A 11 -2.23 -25.14 -6.88
C VAL A 11 -2.34 -24.87 -5.39
N VAL A 12 -3.56 -24.56 -4.92
CA VAL A 12 -3.85 -24.38 -3.48
C VAL A 12 -5.21 -24.99 -3.15
N SER A 13 -5.31 -25.59 -1.96
CA SER A 13 -6.55 -26.21 -1.47
C SER A 13 -7.60 -25.20 -1.02
N ALA A 14 -7.18 -24.05 -0.48
CA ALA A 14 -8.05 -22.98 -0.01
C ALA A 14 -7.62 -21.63 -0.59
N LYS A 15 -8.20 -21.25 -1.74
CA LYS A 15 -7.78 -20.08 -2.54
C LYS A 15 -7.88 -18.76 -1.77
N THR A 16 -8.91 -18.56 -0.96
CA THR A 16 -9.11 -17.37 -0.12
C THR A 16 -8.08 -17.24 1.00
N HIS A 17 -7.48 -18.34 1.43
CA HIS A 17 -6.47 -18.37 2.50
C HIS A 17 -5.03 -18.45 1.99
N ALA A 18 -4.84 -18.57 0.67
CA ALA A 18 -3.52 -18.76 0.06
C ALA A 18 -2.53 -17.67 0.48
N ALA A 19 -2.94 -16.40 0.42
CA ALA A 19 -2.10 -15.26 0.80
C ALA A 19 -1.79 -15.20 2.30
N ARG A 20 -2.68 -15.70 3.18
CA ARG A 20 -2.44 -15.71 4.63
C ARG A 20 -1.33 -16.69 5.00
N ARG A 21 -1.38 -17.91 4.46
CA ARG A 21 -0.33 -18.91 4.66
C ARG A 21 0.98 -18.47 4.02
N ALA A 22 0.93 -18.08 2.73
CA ALA A 22 2.12 -17.66 2.00
C ALA A 22 2.78 -16.43 2.65
N GLY A 23 2.00 -15.45 3.12
CA GLY A 23 2.53 -14.27 3.79
C GLY A 23 3.32 -14.59 5.06
N ALA A 24 2.83 -15.52 5.89
CA ALA A 24 3.58 -15.97 7.07
C ALA A 24 4.86 -16.72 6.68
N GLN A 25 4.79 -17.61 5.69
CA GLN A 25 5.95 -18.36 5.20
C GLN A 25 7.01 -17.45 4.54
N PHE A 26 6.60 -16.44 3.78
CA PHE A 26 7.53 -15.46 3.21
C PHE A 26 8.20 -14.63 4.29
N ALA A 27 7.47 -14.25 5.34
CA ALA A 27 8.05 -13.54 6.47
C ALA A 27 9.09 -14.40 7.21
N GLU A 28 8.81 -15.69 7.42
CA GLU A 28 9.75 -16.66 7.98
C GLU A 28 11.00 -16.81 7.11
N VAL A 29 10.84 -16.97 5.79
CA VAL A 29 11.96 -17.07 4.83
C VAL A 29 12.82 -15.81 4.81
N GLY A 30 12.23 -14.63 5.05
CA GLY A 30 12.98 -13.37 5.20
C GLY A 30 13.49 -13.12 6.63
N ASP A 31 13.59 -14.17 7.45
CA ASP A 31 14.09 -14.15 8.83
C ASP A 31 13.34 -13.20 9.78
N ALA A 32 12.10 -12.82 9.48
CA ALA A 32 11.31 -11.99 10.38
C ALA A 32 11.04 -12.73 11.70
N ALA A 33 11.10 -12.02 12.82
CA ALA A 33 10.87 -12.65 14.13
C ALA A 33 9.45 -13.23 14.23
N ALA A 34 9.31 -14.41 14.84
CA ALA A 34 8.01 -15.07 15.03
C ALA A 34 6.97 -14.17 15.73
N SER A 35 7.41 -13.29 16.65
CA SER A 35 6.56 -12.28 17.30
C SER A 35 6.04 -11.24 16.32
N HIS A 36 6.85 -10.81 15.34
CA HIS A 36 6.43 -9.88 14.28
C HIS A 36 5.49 -10.55 13.28
N ILE A 37 5.71 -11.84 12.96
CA ILE A 37 4.81 -12.64 12.11
C ILE A 37 3.46 -12.82 12.80
N ALA A 38 3.45 -13.19 14.08
CA ALA A 38 2.22 -13.32 14.87
C ALA A 38 1.45 -12.00 14.98
N ARG A 39 2.16 -10.87 15.12
CA ARG A 39 1.55 -9.54 15.13
C ARG A 39 0.95 -9.18 13.77
N ALA A 40 1.64 -9.47 12.66
CA ALA A 40 1.12 -9.26 11.31
C ALA A 40 -0.12 -10.14 11.02
N GLY A 41 -0.15 -11.36 11.56
CA GLY A 41 -1.28 -12.27 11.48
C GLY A 41 -2.44 -11.97 12.43
N ILE A 42 -2.25 -11.02 13.36
CA ILE A 42 -3.18 -10.66 14.43
C ILE A 42 -3.54 -11.90 15.29
N TRP A 43 -2.54 -12.73 15.63
CA TRP A 43 -2.74 -13.95 16.42
C TRP A 43 -2.63 -13.71 17.93
N ASN A 44 -1.83 -12.71 18.33
CA ASN A 44 -1.58 -12.39 19.73
C ASN A 44 -1.86 -10.89 19.96
N VAL A 45 -3.12 -10.53 20.12
CA VAL A 45 -3.51 -9.14 20.39
C VAL A 45 -3.48 -8.91 21.90
N SER A 46 -2.41 -8.31 22.43
CA SER A 46 -2.42 -7.76 23.78
C SER A 46 -2.78 -6.28 23.76
N VAL A 47 -2.90 -5.69 24.95
CA VAL A 47 -3.08 -4.24 25.13
C VAL A 47 -1.93 -3.45 24.50
N MET A 48 -0.71 -4.00 24.51
CA MET A 48 0.44 -3.36 23.87
C MET A 48 0.23 -3.22 22.36
N GLU A 49 -0.15 -4.32 21.69
CA GLU A 49 -0.39 -4.32 20.24
C GLU A 49 -1.59 -3.45 19.85
N SER A 50 -2.65 -3.40 20.65
CA SER A 50 -3.88 -2.68 20.29
C SER A 50 -3.84 -1.19 20.60
N ALA A 51 -3.15 -0.78 21.67
CA ALA A 51 -3.16 0.61 22.14
C ALA A 51 -1.89 1.40 21.81
N TYR A 52 -0.73 0.74 21.68
CA TYR A 52 0.56 1.44 21.66
C TYR A 52 1.43 1.17 20.42
N LEU A 53 1.23 0.06 19.72
CA LEU A 53 2.04 -0.28 18.55
C LEU A 53 1.37 0.14 17.24
N THR A 54 2.19 0.39 16.22
CA THR A 54 1.68 0.54 14.85
C THR A 54 1.16 -0.81 14.37
N ASN A 55 -0.07 -0.83 13.84
CA ASN A 55 -0.74 -2.05 13.39
C ASN A 55 0.04 -2.86 12.33
N ILE A 56 0.99 -2.22 11.62
CA ILE A 56 1.80 -2.87 10.60
C ILE A 56 3.23 -3.12 11.15
N PRO A 57 3.67 -4.38 11.32
CA PRO A 57 5.05 -4.68 11.72
C PRO A 57 6.05 -4.42 10.59
N LEU A 58 6.95 -3.46 10.79
CA LEU A 58 7.89 -2.99 9.76
C LEU A 58 8.81 -4.09 9.21
N GLU A 59 9.28 -5.02 10.06
CA GLU A 59 10.10 -6.15 9.60
C GLU A 59 9.37 -7.00 8.56
N VAL A 60 8.13 -7.40 8.88
CA VAL A 60 7.30 -8.20 7.97
C VAL A 60 6.98 -7.42 6.70
N SER A 61 6.68 -6.12 6.81
CA SER A 61 6.44 -5.27 5.64
C SER A 61 7.64 -5.16 4.71
N ARG A 62 8.85 -5.06 5.26
CA ARG A 62 10.08 -5.00 4.45
C ARG A 62 10.29 -6.32 3.72
N VAL A 63 10.18 -7.45 4.43
CA VAL A 63 10.30 -8.78 3.85
C VAL A 63 9.26 -8.99 2.74
N HIS A 64 8.00 -8.63 2.97
CA HIS A 64 6.95 -8.71 1.94
C HIS A 64 7.18 -7.81 0.74
N ALA A 65 7.88 -6.69 0.93
CA ALA A 65 8.31 -5.82 -0.16
C ALA A 65 9.61 -6.28 -0.84
N GLY A 66 10.18 -7.42 -0.43
CA GLY A 66 11.40 -7.99 -0.99
C GLY A 66 12.70 -7.36 -0.46
N PHE A 67 12.64 -6.68 0.67
CA PHE A 67 13.80 -6.06 1.33
C PHE A 67 14.26 -6.85 2.56
N ASP A 68 15.49 -6.59 2.99
CA ASP A 68 16.01 -7.07 4.26
C ASP A 68 15.18 -6.55 5.45
N LYS A 69 14.94 -7.43 6.44
CA LYS A 69 14.13 -7.12 7.64
C LYS A 69 14.69 -5.95 8.45
N GLY A 70 16.02 -5.83 8.53
CA GLY A 70 16.75 -4.80 9.27
C GLY A 70 16.68 -3.42 8.61
N GLY A 71 16.34 -3.36 7.32
CA GLY A 71 16.25 -2.11 6.56
C GLY A 71 17.62 -1.59 6.12
N GLY A 72 17.71 -0.29 5.81
CA GLY A 72 18.97 0.37 5.40
C GLY A 72 19.43 0.07 3.96
N GLY A 73 19.03 -1.05 3.37
CA GLY A 73 19.42 -1.46 2.02
C GLY A 73 18.45 -1.10 0.89
N PHE A 74 17.54 -0.13 1.07
CA PHE A 74 16.55 0.21 0.05
C PHE A 74 17.01 1.40 -0.79
N PHE A 75 17.03 1.23 -2.12
CA PHE A 75 17.19 2.32 -3.08
C PHE A 75 16.15 2.19 -4.18
N LEU A 76 15.19 3.12 -4.20
CA LEU A 76 14.16 3.15 -5.22
C LEU A 76 14.64 3.96 -6.43
N ARG A 77 15.30 3.29 -7.38
CA ARG A 77 15.82 3.92 -8.61
C ARG A 77 14.81 4.78 -9.39
N ARG A 78 13.53 4.43 -9.29
CA ARG A 78 12.44 5.15 -9.98
C ARG A 78 11.92 6.37 -9.21
N ASP A 79 12.40 6.62 -8.00
CA ASP A 79 11.97 7.78 -7.20
C ASP A 79 12.60 9.07 -7.73
N VAL A 80 12.04 9.54 -8.84
CA VAL A 80 12.42 10.78 -9.50
C VAL A 80 11.30 11.80 -9.32
N ALA A 81 11.68 13.08 -9.21
CA ALA A 81 10.72 14.17 -9.16
C ALA A 81 9.86 14.17 -10.42
N VAL A 82 8.53 14.14 -10.24
CA VAL A 82 7.56 14.15 -11.34
C VAL A 82 7.06 15.58 -11.55
N PRO A 83 7.06 16.10 -12.79
CA PRO A 83 6.48 17.40 -13.10
C PRO A 83 5.02 17.53 -12.64
N GLU A 84 4.66 18.70 -12.11
CA GLU A 84 3.32 18.97 -11.56
C GLU A 84 2.22 18.77 -12.61
N GLU A 85 2.45 19.23 -13.83
CA GLU A 85 1.57 19.03 -15.00
C GLU A 85 1.25 17.56 -15.31
N LEU A 86 2.10 16.61 -14.92
CA LEU A 86 1.83 15.17 -15.04
C LEU A 86 1.10 14.62 -13.82
N LEU A 87 1.45 15.12 -12.62
CA LEU A 87 0.76 14.74 -11.39
C LEU A 87 -0.72 15.12 -11.45
N GLU A 88 -1.03 16.32 -11.96
CA GLU A 88 -2.41 16.82 -12.08
C GLU A 88 -3.27 16.00 -13.05
N LYS A 89 -2.66 15.28 -14.00
CA LYS A 89 -3.39 14.38 -14.89
C LYS A 89 -3.92 13.12 -14.17
N VAL A 90 -3.34 12.77 -13.03
CA VAL A 90 -3.73 11.59 -12.24
C VAL A 90 -4.61 12.04 -11.08
N PHE A 91 -5.86 11.58 -11.02
CA PHE A 91 -6.86 12.04 -10.03
C PHE A 91 -6.99 13.57 -9.96
N PRO A 92 -7.28 14.29 -11.06
CA PRO A 92 -7.25 15.75 -11.12
C PRO A 92 -8.10 16.43 -10.03
N TRP A 93 -9.21 15.80 -9.67
CA TRP A 93 -10.16 16.28 -8.66
C TRP A 93 -9.67 16.15 -7.21
N ALA A 94 -8.67 15.31 -6.93
CA ALA A 94 -8.29 14.95 -5.56
C ALA A 94 -7.82 16.15 -4.72
N GLN A 95 -7.10 17.09 -5.33
CA GLN A 95 -6.62 18.28 -4.62
C GLN A 95 -7.78 19.21 -4.22
N LYS A 96 -8.72 19.47 -5.15
CA LYS A 96 -9.93 20.27 -4.89
C LYS A 96 -10.72 19.67 -3.72
N TRP A 97 -10.94 18.36 -3.74
CA TRP A 97 -11.68 17.67 -2.69
C TRP A 97 -10.93 17.61 -1.35
N LEU A 98 -9.59 17.52 -1.36
CA LEU A 98 -8.82 17.57 -0.12
C LEU A 98 -9.01 18.92 0.57
N SER A 99 -8.86 20.02 -0.18
CA SER A 99 -9.12 21.37 0.33
C SER A 99 -10.56 21.49 0.85
N ALA A 100 -11.54 21.01 0.09
CA ALA A 100 -12.94 21.04 0.49
C ALA A 100 -13.23 20.33 1.82
N VAL A 101 -12.66 19.14 2.03
CA VAL A 101 -12.81 18.36 3.27
C VAL A 101 -12.09 19.02 4.45
N GLU A 102 -10.95 19.66 4.22
CA GLU A 102 -10.18 20.33 5.28
C GLU A 102 -10.85 21.66 5.70
N GLU A 103 -11.35 22.42 4.73
CA GLU A 103 -12.06 23.68 4.93
C GLU A 103 -13.49 23.45 5.45
N GLY A 104 -14.16 22.38 5.02
CA GLY A 104 -15.54 22.03 5.37
C GLY A 104 -16.58 22.68 4.44
N THR A 105 -16.16 23.11 3.25
CA THR A 105 -17.02 23.76 2.26
C THR A 105 -16.50 23.52 0.84
N LEU A 106 -17.40 23.54 -0.14
CA LEU A 106 -17.06 23.54 -1.56
C LEU A 106 -18.10 24.33 -2.33
N ASP A 107 -17.67 25.35 -3.07
CA ASP A 107 -18.55 26.17 -3.92
C ASP A 107 -19.76 26.74 -3.13
N GLY A 108 -19.57 27.05 -1.84
CA GLY A 108 -20.60 27.56 -0.94
C GLY A 108 -21.47 26.50 -0.24
N HIS A 109 -21.26 25.22 -0.56
CA HIS A 109 -21.97 24.10 0.06
C HIS A 109 -21.17 23.48 1.20
N HIS A 110 -21.85 23.09 2.28
CA HIS A 110 -21.22 22.40 3.39
C HIS A 110 -20.61 21.05 2.95
N VAL A 111 -19.39 20.79 3.38
CA VAL A 111 -18.71 19.51 3.22
C VAL A 111 -18.36 18.97 4.60
N GLU A 112 -18.75 17.72 4.86
CA GLU A 112 -18.46 17.06 6.14
C GLU A 112 -16.95 16.89 6.32
N LYS A 113 -16.44 17.32 7.49
CA LYS A 113 -15.06 17.07 7.88
C LYS A 113 -14.91 15.62 8.32
N ASN A 114 -14.42 14.78 7.41
CA ASN A 114 -14.29 13.35 7.65
C ASN A 114 -12.82 12.89 7.60
N ILE A 115 -12.35 12.24 8.67
CA ILE A 115 -10.95 11.80 8.80
C ILE A 115 -10.59 10.76 7.73
N ALA A 116 -11.51 9.84 7.43
CA ALA A 116 -11.28 8.79 6.43
C ALA A 116 -11.22 9.38 5.02
N ALA A 117 -12.13 10.32 4.68
CA ALA A 117 -12.11 11.02 3.40
C ALA A 117 -10.79 11.77 3.19
N ARG A 118 -10.34 12.52 4.21
CA ARG A 118 -9.05 13.22 4.18
C ARG A 118 -7.87 12.25 4.00
N GLY A 119 -7.86 11.14 4.74
CA GLY A 119 -6.82 10.12 4.62
C GLY A 119 -6.77 9.49 3.24
N PHE A 120 -7.93 9.17 2.67
CA PHE A 120 -8.06 8.61 1.32
C PHE A 120 -7.57 9.59 0.24
N LEU A 121 -7.95 10.86 0.31
CA LEU A 121 -7.50 11.89 -0.64
C LEU A 121 -5.99 12.10 -0.59
N ARG A 122 -5.40 12.15 0.62
CA ARG A 122 -3.94 12.20 0.79
C ARG A 122 -3.25 10.97 0.20
N LEU A 123 -3.83 9.78 0.35
CA LEU A 123 -3.33 8.56 -0.29
C LEU A 123 -3.33 8.69 -1.81
N LEU A 124 -4.44 9.13 -2.42
CA LEU A 124 -4.52 9.32 -3.87
C LEU A 124 -3.48 10.31 -4.39
N LEU A 125 -3.31 11.45 -3.70
CA LEU A 125 -2.29 12.45 -4.05
C LEU A 125 -0.87 11.87 -3.95
N ARG A 126 -0.58 11.08 -2.90
CA ARG A 126 0.70 10.38 -2.77
C ARG A 126 0.94 9.36 -3.89
N LEU A 127 -0.11 8.69 -4.34
CA LEU A 127 -0.04 7.69 -5.41
C LEU A 127 0.13 8.30 -6.80
N ARG A 128 -0.14 9.60 -7.01
CA ARG A 128 0.07 10.27 -8.31
C ARG A 128 1.49 10.04 -8.85
N ALA A 129 2.49 10.26 -8.00
CA ALA A 129 3.89 10.06 -8.38
C ALA A 129 4.18 8.60 -8.77
N VAL A 130 3.68 7.65 -7.98
CA VAL A 130 3.85 6.21 -8.26
C VAL A 130 3.21 5.82 -9.59
N VAL A 131 1.97 6.27 -9.84
CA VAL A 131 1.25 5.98 -11.09
C VAL A 131 2.00 6.55 -12.30
N VAL A 132 2.49 7.78 -12.23
CA VAL A 132 3.23 8.39 -13.35
C VAL A 132 4.57 7.70 -13.58
N GLN A 133 5.33 7.44 -12.51
CA GLN A 133 6.60 6.70 -12.59
C GLN A 133 6.41 5.31 -13.20
N ASP A 134 5.34 4.60 -12.80
CA ASP A 134 5.07 3.24 -13.25
C ASP A 134 4.47 3.19 -14.65
N ALA A 135 3.67 4.18 -15.05
CA ALA A 135 3.15 4.29 -16.41
C ALA A 135 4.29 4.33 -17.45
N VAL A 136 5.42 4.97 -17.15
CA VAL A 136 6.59 5.00 -18.04
C VAL A 136 7.22 3.61 -18.19
N ALA A 137 7.34 2.87 -17.08
CA ALA A 137 7.87 1.51 -17.09
C ALA A 137 6.92 0.53 -17.81
N LEU A 138 5.62 0.64 -17.53
CA LEU A 138 4.57 -0.19 -18.12
C LEU A 138 4.43 0.06 -19.61
N ARG A 139 4.42 1.31 -20.07
CA ARG A 139 4.32 1.63 -21.52
C ARG A 139 5.43 1.01 -22.35
N ARG A 140 6.62 0.77 -21.78
CA ARG A 140 7.72 0.07 -22.47
C ARG A 140 7.45 -1.42 -22.63
N GLN A 141 6.75 -2.04 -21.69
CA GLN A 141 6.45 -3.49 -21.68
C GLN A 141 5.11 -3.80 -22.37
N HIS A 142 4.16 -2.87 -22.26
CA HIS A 142 2.78 -2.97 -22.72
C HIS A 142 2.37 -1.62 -23.37
N PRO A 143 2.75 -1.39 -24.64
CA PRO A 143 2.52 -0.11 -25.32
C PRO A 143 1.09 0.08 -25.84
N HIS A 144 0.25 -0.96 -25.77
CA HIS A 144 -1.13 -1.02 -26.24
C HIS A 144 -2.08 -1.31 -25.09
#